data_AF-A0A0M0KZ71-F1
#
_entry.id   AF-A0A0M0KZ71-F1
#
_cell.length_a   1.000
_cell.length_b   1.000
_cell.length_c   1.000
_cell.angle_alpha   90.00
_cell.angle_beta   90.00
_cell.angle_gamma   90.00
#
_symmetry.space_group_name_H-M   'P 1'
#
loop_
_entity.id
_entity.type
_entity.pdbx_description
1 polymer ?
#
loop_
_entity_poly.entity_id
_entity_poly.type
_entity_poly.pdbx_seq_one_letter_code
_entity_poly.pdbx_strand_id
1 'polypeptide(L)' 'MQRFLLLLLGFAVLLVGFRFRYRFVNIILGNPFIRGLAVSSFFKLPFVREKLLNQVFRYS' A
#
# COMPACT_ATOMS: atom_id res chain seq x y z
N MET A 1 25.74 -18.25 15.81
CA MET A 1 24.75 -17.45 16.58
C MET A 1 24.01 -16.41 15.75
N GLN A 2 24.68 -15.50 15.01
CA GLN A 2 23.99 -14.43 14.24
C GLN A 2 22.98 -14.93 13.18
N ARG A 3 23.28 -16.02 12.47
CA ARG A 3 22.37 -16.58 11.46
C ARG A 3 21.05 -17.10 12.05
N PHE A 4 21.11 -17.63 13.27
CA PHE A 4 19.95 -18.14 13.99
C PHE A 4 19.05 -16.99 14.45
N LEU A 5 19.64 -15.90 14.92
CA LEU A 5 18.91 -14.67 15.28
C LEU A 5 18.18 -14.05 14.07
N LEU A 6 18.82 -14.01 12.90
CA LEU A 6 18.19 -13.50 11.67
C LEU A 6 17.00 -14.36 11.24
N LEU A 7 17.12 -15.68 11.32
CA LEU A 7 16.02 -16.59 11.01
C LEU A 7 14.85 -16.43 11.98
N LEU A 8 15.15 -16.29 13.28
CA LEU A 8 14.15 -16.09 14.33
C LEU A 8 13.43 -14.73 14.16
N LEU A 9 14.18 -13.69 13.82
CA LEU A 9 13.63 -12.37 13.50
C LEU A 9 12.72 -12.43 12.26
N GLY A 10 13.17 -13.09 11.18
CA GLY A 10 12.37 -13.26 9.97
C GLY A 10 11.07 -14.02 10.23
N PHE A 11 11.12 -15.06 11.06
CA PHE A 11 9.94 -15.84 11.45
C PHE A 11 8.96 -15.03 12.31
N ALA A 12 9.47 -14.22 13.24
CA ALA A 12 8.65 -13.32 14.05
C ALA A 12 7.95 -12.26 13.18
N VAL A 13 8.66 -11.67 12.21
CA VAL A 13 8.09 -10.70 11.26
C VAL A 13 6.99 -11.34 10.41
N LEU A 14 7.20 -12.58 9.94
CA LEU A 14 6.18 -13.31 9.18
C LEU A 14 4.93 -13.60 10.02
N LEU A 15 5.09 -14.05 11.27
CA LEU A 15 3.98 -14.31 12.18
C LEU A 15 3.17 -13.05 12.52
N VAL A 16 3.87 -11.96 12.84
CA VAL A 16 3.25 -10.66 13.11
C VAL A 16 2.57 -10.14 11.84
N GLY A 17 3.23 -10.22 10.69
CA GLY A 17 2.66 -9.84 9.39
C GLY A 17 1.38 -10.62 9.06
N PHE A 18 1.37 -11.92 9.32
CA PHE A 18 0.20 -12.77 9.06
C PHE A 18 -0.97 -12.43 10.00
N ARG A 19 -0.69 -12.22 11.29
CA ARG A 19 -1.71 -11.88 12.30
C ARG A 19 -2.31 -10.50 12.09
N PHE A 20 -1.48 -9.53 11.69
CA PHE A 20 -1.89 -8.14 11.52
C PHE A 20 -2.17 -7.77 10.07
N ARG A 21 -2.27 -8.74 9.15
CA ARG A 21 -2.50 -8.52 7.71
C ARG A 21 -3.56 -7.45 7.45
N TYR A 22 -4.73 -7.61 8.07
CA TYR A 22 -5.84 -6.67 7.90
C TYR A 22 -5.63 -5.34 8.61
N ARG A 23 -4.90 -5.31 9.74
CA ARG A 23 -4.60 -4.08 10.47
C ARG A 23 -3.59 -3.22 9.73
N PHE A 24 -2.54 -3.83 9.17
CA PHE A 24 -1.57 -3.14 8.32
C PHE A 24 -2.23 -2.60 7.06
N VAL A 25 -3.04 -3.41 6.38
CA VAL A 25 -3.81 -2.93 5.21
C VAL A 25 -4.73 -1.78 5.59
N ASN A 26 -5.43 -1.86 6.73
CA ASN A 26 -6.31 -0.77 7.18
C ASN A 26 -5.54 0.50 7.56
N ILE A 27 -4.36 0.38 8.17
CA ILE A 27 -3.49 1.53 8.47
C ILE A 27 -2.96 2.16 7.18
N ILE A 28 -2.52 1.34 6.23
CA ILE A 28 -1.99 1.78 4.92
C ILE A 28 -3.10 2.46 4.11
N LEU A 29 -4.26 1.82 4.01
CA LEU A 29 -5.41 2.33 3.26
C LEU A 29 -6.15 3.44 3.98
N GLY A 30 -6.07 3.52 5.30
CA GLY A 30 -6.71 4.55 6.12
C GLY A 30 -5.88 5.82 6.28
N ASN A 31 -4.57 5.76 6.00
CA ASN A 31 -3.70 6.91 6.12
C ASN A 31 -3.89 7.87 4.92
N PRO A 32 -4.39 9.11 5.13
CA PRO A 32 -4.59 10.08 4.05
C PRO A 32 -3.28 10.46 3.34
N PHE A 33 -2.14 10.39 4.02
CA PHE A 33 -0.83 10.63 3.42
C PHE A 33 -0.48 9.55 2.39
N ILE A 34 -0.68 8.28 2.74
CA ILE A 34 -0.41 7.16 1.82
C ILE A 34 -1.39 7.16 0.65
N ARG A 35 -2.66 7.49 0.91
CA ARG A 35 -3.64 7.73 -0.17
C ARG A 35 -3.18 8.83 -1.11
N GLY A 36 -2.72 9.97 -0.59
CA GLY A 36 -2.21 11.08 -1.38
C GLY A 36 -1.02 10.69 -2.25
N LEU A 37 -0.07 9.92 -1.70
CA LEU A 37 1.07 9.39 -2.44
C LEU A 37 0.64 8.41 -3.54
N ALA A 38 -0.27 7.49 -3.23
CA ALA A 38 -0.79 6.53 -4.21
C ALA A 38 -1.51 7.27 -5.36
N VAL A 39 -2.43 8.17 -5.04
CA VAL A 39 -3.16 8.99 -6.03
C VAL A 39 -2.19 9.82 -6.86
N SER A 40 -1.25 10.54 -6.24
CA SER A 40 -0.23 11.32 -6.96
C SER A 40 0.59 10.44 -7.91
N SER A 41 0.95 9.22 -7.47
CA SER A 41 1.70 8.27 -8.28
C SER A 41 0.89 7.76 -9.47
N PHE A 42 -0.40 7.46 -9.29
CA PHE A 42 -1.29 7.09 -10.38
C PHE A 42 -1.51 8.24 -11.37
N PHE A 43 -1.59 9.49 -10.90
CA PHE A 43 -1.74 10.66 -11.75
C PHE A 43 -0.47 11.02 -12.56
N LYS A 44 0.70 10.53 -12.15
CA LYS A 44 1.94 10.65 -12.93
C LYS A 44 1.96 9.71 -14.15
N LEU A 45 1.10 8.69 -14.17
CA LEU A 45 0.96 7.80 -15.31
C LEU A 45 -0.03 8.41 -16.32
N PRO A 46 0.40 8.79 -17.54
CA PRO A 46 -0.44 9.52 -18.49
C PRO A 46 -1.73 8.76 -18.85
N PHE A 47 -1.62 7.44 -19.08
CA PHE A 47 -2.77 6.59 -19.41
C PHE A 47 -3.81 6.48 -18.28
N VAL A 48 -3.35 6.38 -17.03
CA VAL A 48 -4.23 6.26 -15.87
C VAL A 48 -4.92 7.59 -15.58
N ARG A 49 -4.16 8.69 -15.67
CA ARG A 49 -4.68 10.05 -15.56
C ARG A 49 -5.81 10.31 -16.55
N GLU A 50 -5.59 10.00 -17.83
CA GLU A 50 -6.60 10.24 -18.88
C GLU A 50 -7.87 9.41 -18.65
N LYS A 51 -7.74 8.13 -18.27
CA LYS A 51 -8.91 7.31 -17.94
C LYS A 51 -9.70 7.83 -16.75
N LEU A 52 -9.01 8.22 -15.67
CA LEU A 52 -9.65 8.74 -14.47
C LEU A 52 -10.35 10.07 -14.74
N LEU A 53 -9.69 11.01 -15.42
CA LEU A 53 -10.29 12.28 -15.80
C LEU A 53 -11.48 12.06 -16.73
N ASN A 54 -11.36 11.19 -17.74
CA ASN A 54 -12.47 10.83 -18.61
C ASN A 54 -13.64 10.19 -17.84
N GLN A 55 -13.40 9.37 -16.82
CA GLN A 55 -14.49 8.80 -16.02
C GLN A 55 -15.21 9.86 -15.17
N VAL A 56 -14.46 10.78 -14.55
CA VAL A 56 -15.02 11.86 -13.72
C VAL A 56 -15.80 12.86 -14.57
N PHE A 57 -15.25 13.28 -15.70
CA PHE A 57 -15.87 14.28 -16.58
C PHE A 57 -16.89 13.71 -17.57
N ARG A 58 -16.95 12.38 -17.78
CA ARG A 58 -17.99 11.76 -18.63
C ARG A 58 -19.35 11.68 -17.92
N TYR A 59 -19.36 11.70 -16.59
CA TYR A 59 -20.58 11.62 -15.78
C TYR A 59 -20.97 12.95 -15.10
N SER A 60 -20.18 14.01 -15.30
CA SER A 60 -20.50 15.38 -14.87
C SER A 60 -21.03 16.19 -16.03
#